data_AF-A0A1G7W728-F1
#
_entry.id   AF-A0A1G7W728-F1
#
_cell.length_a   1.000
_cell.length_b   1.000
_cell.length_c   1.000
_cell.angle_alpha   90.00
_cell.angle_beta   90.00
_cell.angle_gamma   90.00
#
_symmetry.space_group_name_H-M   'P 1'
#
loop_
_entity.id
_entity.type
_entity.pdbx_description
1 polymer ?
#
loop_
_entity_poly.entity_id
_entity_poly.type
_entity_poly.pdbx_seq_one_letter_code
_entity_poly.pdbx_strand_id
1 'polypeptide(L)'
;MTELIPVTIITGFLGSGKTTLLKRILQGDHGVRIAVIENEFAAESIDHGLLVQDSDEQIVEMNNGCICCSVRGDLIRILGELHARRASGTIAFDHVIIETTGLAAPGPVAQTFFAEPSVSEFYMLDAILTVVDARHAQQQLTAHKEAQEQVGFADRILLSKTDLVSKDELAALRQRLIAINGRASIQKVRFGNVPLRDILNIRGFNLNAIVELEPDFLGELGHRHGDGVQSFVYHQSQSLDLLQVENFLDAVVQLFGTQLMRYKGILYVADLPCRAVFQGVHMLMGSELGAPWRDGETRASKMIFIGRDLPRDMLTRGLDRCVSGAASPASMMAEVMAGEAA
;
A
#
# COMPACT_ATOMS: atom_id res chain seq x y z
N MET A 1 10.59 12.94 22.13
CA MET A 1 10.31 11.82 21.22
C MET A 1 11.06 12.13 19.94
N THR A 2 12.00 11.29 19.54
CA THR A 2 12.61 11.38 18.21
C THR A 2 11.54 11.07 17.17
N GLU A 3 11.30 12.00 16.26
CA GLU A 3 10.33 11.83 15.17
C GLU A 3 10.82 10.72 14.23
N LEU A 4 9.96 9.74 13.95
CA LEU A 4 10.28 8.62 13.04
C LEU A 4 10.56 9.16 11.64
N ILE A 5 11.56 8.59 10.97
CA ILE A 5 11.93 9.02 9.62
C ILE A 5 10.94 8.41 8.61
N PRO A 6 10.21 9.23 7.83
CA PRO A 6 9.29 8.74 6.83
C PRO A 6 10.00 8.05 5.65
N VAL A 7 9.41 6.97 5.17
CA VAL A 7 9.93 6.15 4.07
C VAL A 7 8.89 6.02 2.97
N THR A 8 9.24 6.40 1.73
CA THR A 8 8.38 6.23 0.56
C THR A 8 8.92 5.13 -0.34
N ILE A 9 8.08 4.14 -0.66
CA ILE A 9 8.44 3.11 -1.64
C ILE A 9 7.95 3.55 -3.02
N ILE A 10 8.85 3.62 -4.00
CA ILE A 10 8.50 3.81 -5.41
C ILE A 10 8.55 2.45 -6.11
N THR A 11 7.44 2.08 -6.73
CA THR A 11 7.26 0.83 -7.46
C THR A 11 6.52 1.05 -8.77
N GLY A 12 6.34 -0.02 -9.54
CA GLY A 12 5.68 0.00 -10.83
C GLY A 12 6.45 -0.82 -11.87
N PHE A 13 5.73 -1.28 -12.89
CA PHE A 13 6.26 -2.26 -13.83
C PHE A 13 7.44 -1.74 -14.66
N LEU A 14 8.17 -2.64 -15.32
CA LEU A 14 9.33 -2.30 -16.16
C LEU A 14 8.98 -1.19 -17.16
N GLY A 15 9.86 -0.19 -17.28
CA GLY A 15 9.70 0.92 -18.22
C GLY A 15 8.60 1.94 -17.86
N SER A 16 8.00 1.88 -16.66
CA SER A 16 6.93 2.80 -16.26
C SER A 16 7.38 4.24 -16.02
N GLY A 17 8.68 4.48 -15.82
CA GLY A 17 9.26 5.80 -15.57
C GLY A 17 9.61 6.08 -14.11
N LYS A 18 9.81 5.03 -13.28
CA LYS A 18 10.31 5.14 -11.90
C LYS A 18 11.61 5.93 -11.80
N THR A 19 12.63 5.54 -12.55
CA THR A 19 13.93 6.23 -12.59
C THR A 19 13.80 7.70 -13.04
N THR A 20 12.90 8.01 -13.98
CA THR A 20 12.62 9.39 -14.38
C THR A 20 11.98 10.19 -13.24
N LEU A 21 11.06 9.58 -12.49
CA LEU A 21 10.47 10.19 -11.29
C LEU A 21 11.53 10.42 -10.21
N LEU A 22 12.37 9.42 -9.93
CA LEU A 22 13.44 9.51 -8.93
C LEU A 22 14.45 10.60 -9.27
N LYS A 23 14.95 10.63 -10.52
CA LYS A 23 15.82 11.70 -11.03
C LYS A 23 15.19 13.08 -10.85
N ARG A 24 13.89 13.21 -11.10
CA ARG A 24 13.17 14.48 -10.96
C ARG A 24 13.04 14.93 -9.51
N ILE A 25 12.87 13.99 -8.58
CA ILE A 25 12.85 14.27 -7.15
C ILE A 25 14.22 14.82 -6.73
N LEU A 26 15.30 14.08 -7.01
CA LEU A 26 16.66 14.45 -6.61
C LEU A 26 17.17 15.76 -7.24
N GLN A 27 16.80 16.04 -8.48
CA GLN A 27 17.18 17.31 -9.12
C GLN A 27 16.33 18.52 -8.67
N GLY A 28 15.34 18.32 -7.81
CA GLY A 28 14.43 19.38 -7.38
C GLY A 28 14.99 20.19 -6.22
N ASP A 29 14.97 21.52 -6.31
CA ASP A 29 15.24 22.38 -5.15
C ASP A 29 13.99 22.49 -4.28
N HIS A 30 13.86 21.54 -3.34
CA HIS A 30 12.70 21.41 -2.47
C HIS A 30 13.03 21.49 -0.97
N GLY A 31 14.29 21.70 -0.60
CA GLY A 31 14.71 21.89 0.79
C GLY A 31 14.51 20.68 1.71
N VAL A 32 14.34 19.48 1.14
CA VAL A 32 14.18 18.21 1.88
C VAL A 32 15.38 17.34 1.56
N ARG A 33 16.07 16.85 2.59
CA ARG A 33 17.22 15.97 2.42
C ARG A 33 16.74 14.52 2.31
N ILE A 34 16.98 13.88 1.18
CA ILE A 34 16.46 12.56 0.87
C ILE A 34 17.62 11.57 0.78
N ALA A 35 17.50 10.44 1.49
CA ALA A 35 18.34 9.26 1.26
C ALA A 35 17.62 8.32 0.30
N VAL A 36 18.33 7.79 -0.70
CA VAL A 36 17.75 6.87 -1.69
C VAL A 36 18.39 5.50 -1.56
N ILE A 37 17.55 4.48 -1.61
CA ILE A 37 17.91 3.06 -1.68
C ILE A 37 17.34 2.51 -3.00
N GLU A 38 18.21 2.15 -3.92
CA GLU A 38 17.83 1.47 -5.16
C GLU A 38 17.95 -0.04 -4.95
N ASN A 39 16.85 -0.76 -5.03
CA ASN A 39 16.83 -2.22 -4.94
C ASN A 39 16.72 -2.79 -6.37
N GLU A 40 17.86 -3.08 -7.02
CA GLU A 40 17.91 -3.70 -8.35
C GLU A 40 18.30 -5.19 -8.29
N PHE A 41 17.59 -6.05 -9.04
CA PHE A 41 17.81 -7.51 -9.10
C PHE A 41 18.55 -7.96 -10.38
N ALA A 42 19.20 -7.06 -11.11
CA ALA A 42 19.93 -7.42 -12.32
C ALA A 42 21.30 -6.75 -12.33
N ALA A 43 22.33 -7.55 -12.65
CA ALA A 43 23.67 -7.07 -12.89
C ALA A 43 23.67 -6.01 -14.01
N GLU A 44 24.31 -4.87 -13.73
CA GLU A 44 24.57 -3.75 -14.63
C GLU A 44 23.33 -2.91 -15.03
N SER A 45 23.02 -1.86 -14.27
CA SER A 45 22.27 -0.72 -14.83
C SER A 45 23.24 0.27 -15.50
N ILE A 46 23.03 0.52 -16.79
CA ILE A 46 23.80 1.49 -17.58
C ILE A 46 23.61 2.94 -17.06
N ASP A 47 22.65 3.16 -16.15
CA ASP A 47 22.24 4.46 -15.62
C ASP A 47 23.08 4.97 -14.41
N HIS A 48 24.05 4.18 -13.91
CA HIS A 48 24.90 4.51 -12.75
C HIS A 48 25.66 5.85 -12.85
N GLY A 49 25.86 6.40 -14.06
CA GLY A 49 26.63 7.62 -14.28
C GLY A 49 25.86 8.94 -14.20
N LEU A 50 24.52 8.93 -14.08
CA LEU A 50 23.71 10.14 -14.33
C LEU A 50 23.14 10.83 -13.06
N LEU A 51 23.33 10.25 -11.88
CA LEU A 51 22.68 10.72 -10.64
C LEU A 51 23.62 11.46 -9.68
N VAL A 52 24.94 11.49 -9.93
CA VAL A 52 25.94 11.77 -8.88
C VAL A 52 26.97 12.82 -9.28
N GLN A 53 26.57 14.00 -9.76
CA GLN A 53 27.61 15.02 -10.07
C GLN A 53 27.50 16.41 -9.45
N ASP A 54 26.40 16.84 -8.81
CA ASP A 54 26.35 18.25 -8.36
C ASP A 54 25.43 18.63 -7.17
N SER A 55 24.88 17.70 -6.38
CA SER A 55 24.03 18.04 -5.21
C SER A 55 24.55 17.47 -3.90
N ASP A 56 24.26 18.16 -2.77
CA ASP A 56 24.53 17.74 -1.37
C ASP A 56 23.77 16.44 -0.95
N GLU A 57 23.36 15.62 -1.92
CA GLU A 57 22.52 14.44 -1.77
C GLU A 57 23.36 13.17 -1.69
N GLN A 58 22.98 12.28 -0.77
CA GLN A 58 23.77 11.08 -0.48
C GLN A 58 23.00 9.83 -0.85
N ILE A 59 23.43 9.19 -1.93
CA ILE A 59 22.86 7.95 -2.45
C ILE A 59 23.64 6.77 -1.82
N VAL A 60 22.93 5.82 -1.22
CA VAL A 60 23.52 4.59 -0.68
C VAL A 60 23.04 3.41 -1.53
N GLU A 61 23.95 2.91 -2.35
CA GLU A 61 23.67 1.85 -3.33
C GLU A 61 23.67 0.45 -2.69
N MET A 62 22.75 -0.40 -3.14
CA MET A 62 22.72 -1.82 -2.82
C MET A 62 23.41 -2.61 -3.93
N ASN A 63 24.63 -3.08 -3.69
CA ASN A 63 25.25 -4.09 -4.54
C ASN A 63 25.25 -5.41 -3.77
N ASN A 64 24.49 -6.42 -4.21
CA ASN A 64 24.67 -7.79 -3.75
C ASN A 64 24.31 -8.82 -4.83
N GLY A 65 25.30 -9.65 -5.19
CA GLY A 65 25.14 -10.81 -6.05
C GLY A 65 24.19 -11.86 -5.47
N CYS A 66 23.62 -12.65 -6.38
CA CYS A 66 22.67 -13.74 -6.17
C CYS A 66 22.64 -14.35 -4.76
N ILE A 67 21.45 -14.39 -4.13
CA ILE A 67 20.86 -15.57 -3.48
C ILE A 67 19.44 -15.20 -3.03
N CYS A 68 18.49 -16.05 -3.38
CA CYS A 68 17.03 -15.88 -3.33
C CYS A 68 16.38 -15.76 -1.92
N CYS A 69 17.12 -15.32 -0.90
CA CYS A 69 16.64 -15.12 0.48
C CYS A 69 17.08 -13.78 1.13
N SER A 70 17.78 -12.87 0.44
CA SER A 70 18.52 -11.77 1.09
C SER A 70 17.84 -10.39 1.10
N VAL A 71 16.70 -10.20 0.42
CA VAL A 71 16.16 -8.85 0.12
C VAL A 71 15.73 -8.09 1.37
N ARG A 72 14.95 -8.74 2.24
CA ARG A 72 14.50 -8.15 3.51
C ARG A 72 15.66 -7.97 4.47
N GLY A 73 16.56 -8.96 4.56
CA GLY A 73 17.75 -8.89 5.42
C GLY A 73 18.70 -7.77 5.01
N ASP A 74 18.94 -7.60 3.72
CA ASP A 74 19.78 -6.54 3.16
C ASP A 74 19.15 -5.17 3.40
N LEU A 75 17.84 -5.03 3.19
CA LEU A 75 17.12 -3.79 3.48
C LEU A 75 17.24 -3.41 4.97
N ILE A 76 17.02 -4.37 5.89
CA ILE A 76 17.16 -4.14 7.34
C ILE A 76 18.58 -3.65 7.66
N ARG A 77 19.59 -4.33 7.10
CA ARG A 77 21.00 -3.96 7.31
C ARG A 77 21.28 -2.54 6.84
N ILE A 78 20.86 -2.17 5.63
CA ILE A 78 21.10 -0.85 5.05
C ILE A 78 20.36 0.25 5.82
N LEU A 79 19.11 0.02 6.21
CA LEU A 79 18.37 0.96 7.05
C LEU A 79 19.06 1.15 8.40
N GLY A 80 19.63 0.10 8.98
CA GLY A 80 20.46 0.17 10.18
C GLY A 80 21.75 0.97 9.98
N GLU A 81 22.47 0.76 8.87
CA GLU A 81 23.68 1.50 8.52
C GLU A 81 23.39 2.99 8.27
N LEU A 82 22.33 3.30 7.52
CA LEU A 82 21.85 4.67 7.29
C LEU A 82 21.49 5.35 8.61
N HIS A 83 20.80 4.63 9.50
CA HIS A 83 20.45 5.17 10.81
C HIS A 83 21.71 5.47 11.63
N ALA A 84 22.67 4.53 11.69
CA ALA A 84 23.91 4.71 12.43
C ALA A 84 24.73 5.91 11.94
N ARG A 85 24.86 6.08 10.62
CA ARG A 85 25.54 7.22 10.01
C ARG A 85 24.81 8.55 10.25
N ARG A 86 23.48 8.52 10.32
CA ARG A 86 22.67 9.70 10.66
C ARG A 86 22.83 10.06 12.14
N ALA A 87 22.81 9.06 13.02
CA ALA A 87 23.00 9.24 14.45
C ALA A 87 24.41 9.76 14.80
N SER A 88 25.44 9.36 14.05
CA SER A 88 26.80 9.88 14.19
C SER A 88 27.01 11.27 13.59
N GLY A 89 26.00 11.83 12.91
CA GLY A 89 26.10 13.12 12.21
C GLY A 89 26.96 13.08 10.95
N THR A 90 27.34 11.90 10.46
CA THR A 90 28.12 11.72 9.23
C THR A 90 27.28 12.05 8.00
N ILE A 91 25.99 11.74 8.07
CA ILE A 91 25.01 11.99 7.01
C ILE A 91 23.78 12.65 7.62
N ALA A 92 23.04 13.44 6.83
CA ALA A 92 21.81 14.06 7.30
C ALA A 92 20.71 13.91 6.25
N PHE A 93 19.60 13.31 6.66
CA PHE A 93 18.40 13.18 5.83
C PHE A 93 17.14 13.23 6.69
N ASP A 94 16.07 13.65 6.06
CA ASP A 94 14.73 13.84 6.65
C ASP A 94 13.73 12.83 6.09
N HIS A 95 14.04 12.19 4.96
CA HIS A 95 13.17 11.22 4.28
C HIS A 95 14.01 10.12 3.62
N VAL A 96 13.46 8.91 3.51
CA VAL A 96 14.07 7.81 2.73
C VAL A 96 13.17 7.42 1.56
N ILE A 97 13.73 7.28 0.36
CA ILE A 97 13.03 6.70 -0.79
C ILE A 97 13.63 5.34 -1.10
N ILE A 98 12.77 4.33 -1.28
CA ILE A 98 13.16 3.00 -1.72
C ILE A 98 12.58 2.77 -3.13
N GLU A 99 13.44 2.68 -4.14
CA GLU A 99 13.02 2.19 -5.45
C GLU A 99 13.07 0.66 -5.46
N THR A 100 11.96 0.04 -5.90
CA THR A 100 11.88 -1.41 -6.12
C THR A 100 12.03 -1.73 -7.61
N THR A 101 12.54 -2.92 -7.95
CA THR A 101 12.58 -3.35 -9.35
C THR A 101 11.21 -3.39 -9.98
N GLY A 102 11.19 -3.31 -11.32
CA GLY A 102 9.95 -3.41 -12.09
C GLY A 102 9.17 -4.72 -11.92
N LEU A 103 9.80 -5.77 -11.39
CA LEU A 103 9.17 -7.07 -11.15
C LEU A 103 8.96 -7.38 -9.66
N ALA A 104 9.45 -6.54 -8.76
CA ALA A 104 9.26 -6.77 -7.33
C ALA A 104 7.85 -6.34 -6.90
N ALA A 105 7.20 -7.18 -6.11
CA ALA A 105 6.03 -6.79 -5.34
C ALA A 105 6.47 -5.94 -4.12
N PRO A 106 5.78 -4.84 -3.80
CA PRO A 106 6.17 -3.95 -2.70
C PRO A 106 5.83 -4.52 -1.30
N GLY A 107 5.02 -5.58 -1.21
CA GLY A 107 4.54 -6.17 0.05
C GLY A 107 5.67 -6.57 1.02
N PRO A 108 6.64 -7.42 0.62
CA PRO A 108 7.75 -7.82 1.49
C PRO A 108 8.61 -6.65 1.99
N VAL A 109 8.80 -5.62 1.15
CA VAL A 109 9.52 -4.39 1.55
C VAL A 109 8.70 -3.63 2.59
N ALA A 110 7.41 -3.43 2.34
CA ALA A 110 6.51 -2.73 3.24
C ALA A 110 6.38 -3.41 4.62
N GLN A 111 6.33 -4.75 4.66
CA GLN A 111 6.26 -5.51 5.90
C GLN A 111 7.44 -5.26 6.85
N THR A 112 8.62 -4.93 6.31
CA THR A 112 9.82 -4.65 7.10
C THR A 112 9.58 -3.55 8.14
N PHE A 113 8.81 -2.51 7.78
CA PHE A 113 8.53 -1.36 8.65
C PHE A 113 7.56 -1.67 9.80
N PHE A 114 6.92 -2.83 9.79
CA PHE A 114 5.98 -3.25 10.84
C PHE A 114 6.49 -4.46 11.62
N ALA A 115 7.18 -5.39 10.95
CA ALA A 115 7.61 -6.65 11.53
C ALA A 115 9.01 -6.60 12.15
N GLU A 116 9.83 -5.59 11.85
CA GLU A 116 11.22 -5.51 12.33
C GLU A 116 11.38 -4.38 13.36
N PRO A 117 11.51 -4.70 14.67
CA PRO A 117 11.64 -3.70 15.71
C PRO A 117 12.82 -2.73 15.50
N SER A 118 13.95 -3.25 15.00
CA SER A 118 15.15 -2.44 14.71
C SER A 118 14.95 -1.41 13.60
N VAL A 119 13.91 -1.59 12.77
CA VAL A 119 13.54 -0.64 11.72
C VAL A 119 12.39 0.25 12.20
N SER A 120 11.34 -0.32 12.79
CA SER A 120 10.14 0.42 13.20
C SER A 120 10.37 1.39 14.36
N GLU A 121 11.46 1.22 15.12
CA GLU A 121 11.89 2.16 16.15
C GLU A 121 12.36 3.51 15.58
N PHE A 122 12.84 3.55 14.33
CA PHE A 122 13.45 4.73 13.73
C PHE A 122 12.81 5.19 12.42
N TYR A 123 12.12 4.28 11.72
CA TYR A 123 11.52 4.52 10.41
C TYR A 123 10.03 4.23 10.44
N MET A 124 9.27 4.97 9.63
CA MET A 124 7.85 4.74 9.40
C MET A 124 7.58 4.70 7.90
N LEU A 125 6.85 3.70 7.42
CA LEU A 125 6.39 3.67 6.03
C LEU A 125 5.36 4.78 5.81
N ASP A 126 5.73 5.78 5.01
CA ASP A 126 4.88 6.91 4.64
C ASP A 126 3.84 6.50 3.58
N ALA A 127 4.29 5.98 2.44
CA ALA A 127 3.42 5.56 1.35
C ALA A 127 4.10 4.63 0.35
N ILE A 128 3.26 3.88 -0.38
CA ILE A 128 3.66 3.14 -1.59
C ILE A 128 3.15 3.89 -2.83
N LEU A 129 4.09 4.38 -3.63
CA LEU A 129 3.84 5.07 -4.90
C LEU A 129 4.01 4.10 -6.06
N THR A 130 2.99 3.96 -6.89
CA THR A 130 3.06 3.09 -8.06
C THR A 130 3.01 3.90 -9.35
N VAL A 131 4.09 3.86 -10.12
CA VAL A 131 4.15 4.48 -11.45
C VAL A 131 3.61 3.48 -12.49
N VAL A 132 2.56 3.89 -13.20
CA VAL A 132 1.86 3.06 -14.18
C VAL A 132 1.99 3.68 -15.57
N ASP A 133 2.53 2.91 -16.52
CA ASP A 133 2.66 3.32 -17.92
C ASP A 133 1.28 3.27 -18.62
N ALA A 134 0.68 4.42 -18.91
CA ALA A 134 -0.66 4.45 -19.51
C ALA A 134 -0.75 3.73 -20.86
N ARG A 135 0.36 3.65 -21.62
CA ARG A 135 0.40 3.00 -22.93
C ARG A 135 0.39 1.47 -22.83
N HIS A 136 1.08 0.91 -21.84
CA HIS A 136 1.31 -0.53 -21.75
C HIS A 136 0.55 -1.21 -20.60
N ALA A 137 0.01 -0.44 -19.65
CA ALA A 137 -0.56 -0.97 -18.42
C ALA A 137 -1.68 -2.00 -18.64
N GLN A 138 -2.54 -1.82 -19.65
CA GLN A 138 -3.61 -2.79 -19.91
C GLN A 138 -3.05 -4.19 -20.19
N GLN A 139 -2.02 -4.30 -21.02
CA GLN A 139 -1.38 -5.58 -21.33
C GLN A 139 -0.60 -6.10 -20.13
N GLN A 140 0.14 -5.22 -19.44
CA GLN A 140 0.95 -5.58 -18.28
C GLN A 140 0.10 -6.14 -17.13
N LEU A 141 -1.02 -5.49 -16.81
CA LEU A 141 -1.97 -5.95 -15.80
C LEU A 141 -2.58 -7.30 -16.16
N THR A 142 -2.82 -7.59 -17.44
CA THR A 142 -3.35 -8.90 -17.86
C THR A 142 -2.30 -10.00 -17.82
N ALA A 143 -1.07 -9.68 -18.24
CA ALA A 143 -0.01 -10.68 -18.41
C ALA A 143 0.76 -10.98 -17.11
N HIS A 144 0.83 -10.03 -16.17
CA HIS A 144 1.74 -10.10 -15.03
C HIS A 144 1.01 -9.82 -13.72
N LYS A 145 1.09 -10.78 -12.79
CA LYS A 145 0.51 -10.66 -11.45
C LYS A 145 1.20 -9.56 -10.66
N GLU A 146 2.50 -9.39 -10.86
CA GLU A 146 3.33 -8.38 -10.23
C GLU A 146 2.83 -6.97 -10.53
N ALA A 147 2.36 -6.70 -11.76
CA ALA A 147 1.78 -5.42 -12.13
C ALA A 147 0.48 -5.13 -11.37
N GLN A 148 -0.38 -6.15 -11.21
CA GLN A 148 -1.60 -6.01 -10.40
C GLN A 148 -1.26 -5.83 -8.92
N GLU A 149 -0.27 -6.57 -8.43
CA GLU A 149 0.16 -6.50 -7.02
C GLU A 149 0.73 -5.11 -6.69
N GLN A 150 1.57 -4.55 -7.56
CA GLN A 150 2.07 -3.17 -7.43
C GLN A 150 0.91 -2.18 -7.32
N VAL A 151 -0.09 -2.27 -8.19
CA VAL A 151 -1.29 -1.41 -8.15
C VAL A 151 -2.09 -1.64 -6.86
N GLY A 152 -2.30 -2.89 -6.42
CA GLY A 152 -3.07 -3.21 -5.22
C GLY A 152 -2.43 -2.71 -3.92
N PHE A 153 -1.10 -2.57 -3.87
CA PHE A 153 -0.40 -2.01 -2.71
C PHE A 153 -0.35 -0.49 -2.68
N ALA A 154 -0.64 0.17 -3.80
CA ALA A 154 -0.47 1.61 -3.95
C ALA A 154 -1.31 2.41 -2.95
N ASP A 155 -0.71 3.41 -2.34
CA ASP A 155 -1.41 4.52 -1.69
C ASP A 155 -1.71 5.63 -2.71
N ARG A 156 -0.87 5.74 -3.74
CA ARG A 156 -1.05 6.65 -4.86
C ARG A 156 -0.48 6.06 -6.14
N ILE A 157 -1.23 6.26 -7.23
CA ILE A 157 -0.89 5.81 -8.57
C ILE A 157 -0.56 7.04 -9.43
N LEU A 158 0.62 7.02 -10.04
CA LEU A 158 1.10 8.05 -10.96
C LEU A 158 1.04 7.50 -12.39
N LEU A 159 0.10 8.00 -13.19
CA LEU A 159 -0.06 7.62 -14.59
C LEU A 159 0.94 8.37 -15.46
N SER A 160 1.95 7.66 -15.97
CA SER A 160 2.94 8.19 -16.91
C SER A 160 2.49 7.98 -18.36
N LYS A 161 3.12 8.68 -19.30
CA LYS A 161 2.93 8.52 -20.76
C LYS A 161 1.46 8.65 -21.22
N THR A 162 0.66 9.42 -20.48
CA THR A 162 -0.76 9.65 -20.81
C THR A 162 -0.98 10.40 -22.13
N ASP A 163 0.07 11.03 -22.66
CA ASP A 163 0.12 11.67 -23.98
C ASP A 163 0.20 10.67 -25.14
N LEU A 164 0.51 9.39 -24.87
CA LEU A 164 0.59 8.33 -25.89
C LEU A 164 -0.71 7.53 -26.06
N VAL A 165 -1.77 7.92 -25.37
CA VAL A 165 -3.07 7.22 -25.39
C VAL A 165 -4.23 8.18 -25.58
N SER A 166 -5.31 7.67 -26.15
CA SER A 166 -6.56 8.39 -26.31
C SER A 166 -7.27 8.60 -24.95
N LYS A 167 -8.26 9.51 -24.93
CA LYS A 167 -9.07 9.76 -23.73
C LYS A 167 -9.85 8.52 -23.29
N ASP A 168 -10.32 7.72 -24.25
CA ASP A 168 -11.12 6.52 -23.98
C ASP A 168 -10.26 5.39 -23.43
N GLU A 169 -9.07 5.16 -23.99
CA GLU A 169 -8.10 4.21 -23.44
C GLU A 169 -7.70 4.57 -22.01
N LEU A 170 -7.48 5.87 -21.75
CA LEU A 170 -7.13 6.37 -20.42
C LEU A 170 -8.28 6.22 -19.42
N ALA A 171 -9.52 6.46 -19.84
CA ALA A 171 -10.71 6.25 -19.01
C ALA A 171 -10.89 4.76 -18.66
N ALA A 172 -10.72 3.87 -19.65
CA ALA A 172 -10.78 2.42 -19.44
C ALA A 172 -9.67 1.93 -18.49
N LEU A 173 -8.44 2.42 -18.65
CA LEU A 173 -7.35 2.11 -17.73
C LEU A 173 -7.66 2.59 -16.31
N ARG A 174 -8.18 3.82 -16.17
CA ARG A 174 -8.55 4.37 -14.86
C ARG A 174 -9.61 3.52 -14.18
N GLN A 175 -10.63 3.06 -14.90
CA GLN A 175 -11.67 2.17 -14.37
C GLN A 175 -11.08 0.86 -13.86
N ARG A 176 -10.18 0.24 -14.63
CA ARG A 176 -9.50 -1.00 -14.23
C ARG A 176 -8.62 -0.81 -12.99
N LEU A 177 -7.85 0.28 -12.91
CA LEU A 177 -7.03 0.58 -11.73
C LEU A 177 -7.87 0.79 -10.48
N ILE A 178 -9.03 1.43 -10.59
CA ILE A 178 -9.98 1.60 -9.48
C ILE A 178 -10.57 0.24 -9.05
N ALA A 179 -10.86 -0.66 -10.00
CA ALA A 179 -11.34 -2.00 -9.65
C ALA A 179 -10.31 -2.79 -8.84
N ILE A 180 -9.03 -2.72 -9.24
CA ILE A 180 -7.91 -3.35 -8.52
C ILE A 180 -7.69 -2.67 -7.16
N ASN A 181 -7.65 -1.35 -7.13
CA ASN A 181 -7.38 -0.57 -5.92
C ASN A 181 -8.25 0.69 -5.88
N GLY A 182 -9.42 0.56 -5.25
CA GLY A 182 -10.36 1.67 -5.06
C GLY A 182 -9.88 2.73 -4.07
N ARG A 183 -8.83 2.44 -3.29
CA ARG A 183 -8.29 3.34 -2.26
C ARG A 183 -7.30 4.35 -2.83
N ALA A 184 -6.50 3.96 -3.82
CA ALA A 184 -5.39 4.76 -4.30
C ALA A 184 -5.87 5.99 -5.09
N SER A 185 -5.36 7.16 -4.73
CA SER A 185 -5.52 8.36 -5.56
C SER A 185 -4.75 8.18 -6.88
N ILE A 186 -5.39 8.52 -8.02
CA ILE A 186 -4.80 8.38 -9.35
C ILE A 186 -4.56 9.76 -9.96
N GLN A 187 -3.29 10.11 -10.17
CA GLN A 187 -2.84 11.38 -10.74
C GLN A 187 -2.06 11.16 -12.04
N LYS A 188 -2.24 12.04 -13.02
CA LYS A 188 -1.44 12.01 -14.26
C LYS A 188 -0.11 12.73 -14.03
N VAL A 189 0.97 12.16 -14.52
CA VAL A 189 2.31 12.74 -14.46
C VAL A 189 2.94 12.77 -15.84
N ARG A 190 3.73 13.82 -16.11
CA ARG A 190 4.46 13.98 -17.37
C ARG A 190 5.94 14.15 -17.05
N PHE A 191 6.79 13.25 -17.55
CA PHE A 191 8.23 13.22 -17.26
C PHE A 191 8.56 13.34 -15.76
N GLY A 192 7.82 12.60 -14.93
CA GLY A 192 8.02 12.64 -13.47
C GLY A 192 7.64 13.97 -12.80
N ASN A 193 7.06 14.93 -13.52
CA ASN A 193 6.66 16.20 -12.94
C ASN A 193 5.40 16.03 -12.07
N VAL A 194 5.60 16.02 -10.77
CA VAL A 194 4.58 15.96 -9.73
C VAL A 194 5.08 16.77 -8.53
N PRO A 195 4.21 17.55 -7.85
CA PRO A 195 4.63 18.29 -6.66
C PRO A 195 5.20 17.35 -5.59
N LEU A 196 6.28 17.73 -4.89
CA LEU A 196 6.90 16.84 -3.91
C LEU A 196 5.95 16.48 -2.74
N ARG A 197 5.07 17.40 -2.35
CA ARG A 197 3.98 17.15 -1.38
C ARG A 197 3.02 16.02 -1.80
N ASP A 198 3.02 15.68 -3.08
CA ASP A 198 2.22 14.61 -3.65
C ASP A 198 2.97 13.27 -3.72
N ILE A 199 4.25 13.24 -3.32
CA ILE A 199 5.14 12.07 -3.27
C ILE A 199 5.53 11.77 -1.81
N LEU A 200 5.86 12.81 -1.04
CA LEU A 200 6.33 12.73 0.34
C LEU A 200 5.25 13.18 1.32
N ASN A 201 5.27 12.61 2.52
CA ASN A 201 4.34 12.91 3.61
C ASN A 201 2.88 12.68 3.22
N ILE A 202 2.65 11.70 2.34
CA ILE A 202 1.29 11.31 1.90
C ILE A 202 0.52 10.75 3.07
N ARG A 203 1.22 10.13 4.03
CA ARG A 203 0.64 9.37 5.13
C ARG A 203 -0.39 8.41 4.57
N GLY A 204 0.04 7.52 3.67
CA GLY A 204 -0.76 6.42 3.14
C GLY A 204 -1.38 5.57 4.26
N PHE A 205 -0.84 5.62 5.46
CA PHE A 205 -1.41 4.94 6.63
C PHE A 205 -2.38 5.83 7.45
N ASN A 206 -2.78 7.01 6.95
CA ASN A 206 -3.75 7.92 7.57
C ASN A 206 -5.20 7.66 7.08
N LEU A 207 -6.19 8.05 7.89
CA LEU A 207 -7.56 7.53 7.92
C LEU A 207 -8.55 8.19 6.98
N ASN A 208 -8.31 9.45 6.63
CA ASN A 208 -9.31 10.29 5.99
C ASN A 208 -9.79 9.76 4.63
N ALA A 209 -8.94 9.03 3.90
CA ALA A 209 -9.25 8.54 2.55
C ALA A 209 -10.35 7.46 2.48
N ILE A 210 -10.68 6.77 3.58
CA ILE A 210 -11.70 5.70 3.56
C ILE A 210 -13.11 6.24 3.72
N VAL A 211 -13.26 7.37 4.40
CA VAL A 211 -14.56 7.98 4.67
C VAL A 211 -15.27 8.39 3.37
N GLU A 212 -14.49 8.75 2.35
CA GLU A 212 -14.95 9.26 1.05
C GLU A 212 -15.27 8.15 0.03
N LEU A 213 -15.00 6.87 0.34
CA LEU A 213 -15.34 5.77 -0.57
C LEU A 213 -16.84 5.48 -0.54
N GLU A 214 -17.48 5.56 -1.71
CA GLU A 214 -18.87 5.14 -1.93
C GLU A 214 -18.91 3.64 -2.26
N PRO A 215 -19.66 2.80 -1.50
CA PRO A 215 -19.70 1.35 -1.68
C PRO A 215 -20.16 0.92 -3.08
N ASP A 216 -21.14 1.61 -3.64
CA ASP A 216 -21.77 1.24 -4.92
C ASP A 216 -20.84 1.48 -6.12
N PHE A 217 -19.92 2.44 -6.00
CA PHE A 217 -18.97 2.79 -7.07
C PHE A 217 -17.99 1.66 -7.39
N LEU A 218 -17.57 0.88 -6.39
CA LEU A 218 -16.64 -0.24 -6.59
C LEU A 218 -17.35 -1.54 -7.00
N GLY A 219 -18.60 -1.73 -6.56
CA GLY A 219 -19.41 -2.91 -6.87
C GLY A 219 -19.65 -3.12 -8.37
N GLU A 220 -19.83 -2.04 -9.14
CA GLU A 220 -20.06 -2.12 -10.59
C GLU A 220 -18.78 -2.35 -11.40
N LEU A 221 -17.60 -1.99 -10.86
CA LEU A 221 -16.31 -2.07 -11.55
C LEU A 221 -15.64 -3.45 -11.43
N GLY A 222 -15.88 -4.18 -10.33
CA GLY A 222 -15.23 -5.46 -10.03
C GLY A 222 -15.58 -6.61 -10.99
N HIS A 223 -16.68 -6.52 -11.74
CA HIS A 223 -17.14 -7.61 -12.62
C HIS A 223 -16.55 -7.58 -14.05
N ARG A 224 -15.75 -6.57 -14.41
CA ARG A 224 -15.43 -6.31 -15.82
C ARG A 224 -14.06 -6.79 -16.31
N HIS A 225 -13.12 -7.17 -15.44
CA HIS A 225 -11.72 -7.28 -15.88
C HIS A 225 -10.99 -8.60 -15.61
N GLY A 226 -11.57 -9.58 -14.92
CA GLY A 226 -10.92 -10.89 -14.70
C GLY A 226 -9.55 -10.81 -14.01
N ASP A 227 -9.26 -9.67 -13.37
CA ASP A 227 -8.05 -9.43 -12.61
C ASP A 227 -8.08 -10.25 -11.32
N GLY A 228 -6.93 -10.84 -10.95
CA GLY A 228 -6.80 -11.63 -9.74
C GLY A 228 -6.76 -10.77 -8.49
N VAL A 229 -6.24 -9.55 -8.56
CA VAL A 229 -6.27 -8.57 -7.47
C VAL A 229 -7.48 -7.66 -7.62
N GLN A 230 -8.29 -7.56 -6.57
CA GLN A 230 -9.49 -6.74 -6.55
C GLN A 230 -9.64 -6.04 -5.21
N SER A 231 -10.47 -4.98 -5.20
CA SER A 231 -10.86 -4.29 -3.99
C SER A 231 -12.38 -4.31 -3.79
N PHE A 232 -12.82 -4.43 -2.55
CA PHE A 232 -14.23 -4.26 -2.19
C PHE A 232 -14.37 -3.52 -0.86
N VAL A 233 -15.50 -2.85 -0.69
CA VAL A 233 -15.85 -2.11 0.52
C VAL A 233 -16.97 -2.82 1.26
N TYR A 234 -16.77 -3.02 2.56
CA TYR A 234 -17.80 -3.40 3.51
C TYR A 234 -18.33 -2.16 4.21
N HIS A 235 -19.65 -2.06 4.31
CA HIS A 235 -20.34 -0.96 4.98
C HIS A 235 -21.37 -1.52 5.96
N GLN A 236 -21.38 -1.00 7.19
CA GLN A 236 -22.34 -1.41 8.22
C GLN A 236 -22.78 -0.20 9.05
N SER A 237 -24.09 0.07 9.07
CA SER A 237 -24.67 1.19 9.79
C SER A 237 -24.95 0.87 11.27
N GLN A 238 -24.95 -0.41 11.64
CA GLN A 238 -25.13 -0.85 13.02
C GLN A 238 -23.78 -0.94 13.75
N SER A 239 -23.82 -0.81 15.09
CA SER A 239 -22.61 -0.99 15.90
C SER A 239 -22.13 -2.43 15.83
N LEU A 240 -20.82 -2.60 15.84
CA LEU A 240 -20.15 -3.89 15.90
C LEU A 240 -19.72 -4.20 17.33
N ASP A 241 -19.67 -5.49 17.66
CA ASP A 241 -18.99 -6.02 18.84
C ASP A 241 -17.49 -6.10 18.57
N LEU A 242 -16.68 -5.40 19.38
CA LEU A 242 -15.24 -5.28 19.15
C LEU A 242 -14.56 -6.65 19.15
N LEU A 243 -14.87 -7.48 20.14
CA LEU A 243 -14.22 -8.77 20.33
C LEU A 243 -14.58 -9.74 19.18
N GLN A 244 -15.81 -9.69 18.70
CA GLN A 244 -16.22 -10.51 17.54
C GLN A 244 -15.52 -10.07 16.27
N VAL A 245 -15.42 -8.76 16.02
CA VAL A 245 -14.70 -8.23 14.85
C VAL A 245 -13.21 -8.57 14.91
N GLU A 246 -12.56 -8.39 16.06
CA GLU A 246 -11.14 -8.70 16.25
C GLU A 246 -10.87 -10.19 15.99
N ASN A 247 -11.61 -11.08 16.63
CA ASN A 247 -11.48 -12.53 16.42
C ASN A 247 -11.72 -12.93 14.95
N PHE A 248 -12.70 -12.32 14.30
CA PHE A 248 -12.99 -12.59 12.90
C PHE A 248 -11.86 -12.13 11.98
N LEU A 249 -11.37 -10.90 12.17
CA LEU A 249 -10.27 -10.36 11.38
C LEU A 249 -8.97 -11.14 11.60
N ASP A 250 -8.68 -11.56 12.84
CA ASP A 250 -7.52 -12.42 13.13
C ASP A 250 -7.60 -13.76 12.39
N ALA A 251 -8.77 -14.40 12.37
CA ALA A 251 -8.98 -15.64 11.61
C ALA A 251 -8.81 -15.40 10.09
N VAL A 252 -9.36 -14.30 9.58
CA VAL A 252 -9.20 -13.90 8.17
C VAL A 252 -7.74 -13.68 7.81
N VAL A 253 -6.98 -13.01 8.68
CA VAL A 253 -5.54 -12.79 8.51
C VAL A 253 -4.79 -14.11 8.51
N GLN A 254 -5.10 -15.04 9.42
CA GLN A 254 -4.46 -16.35 9.49
C GLN A 254 -4.70 -17.20 8.23
N LEU A 255 -5.93 -17.18 7.69
CA LEU A 255 -6.32 -18.00 6.54
C LEU A 255 -5.90 -17.38 5.20
N PHE A 256 -6.10 -16.07 5.05
CA PHE A 256 -5.99 -15.37 3.77
C PHE A 256 -4.88 -14.34 3.74
N GLY A 257 -4.03 -14.21 4.76
CA GLY A 257 -3.14 -13.04 4.81
C GLY A 257 -2.02 -13.00 3.77
N THR A 258 -1.75 -14.10 3.04
CA THR A 258 -0.92 -14.05 1.82
C THR A 258 -1.66 -13.52 0.60
N GLN A 259 -2.99 -13.61 0.59
CA GLN A 259 -3.89 -13.06 -0.41
C GLN A 259 -4.32 -11.63 -0.08
N LEU A 260 -4.49 -11.30 1.20
CA LEU A 260 -4.68 -9.93 1.65
C LEU A 260 -3.44 -9.13 1.31
N MET A 261 -3.63 -7.96 0.71
CA MET A 261 -2.54 -7.06 0.37
C MET A 261 -2.60 -5.83 1.27
N ARG A 262 -3.68 -5.07 1.14
CA ARG A 262 -3.95 -3.88 1.96
C ARG A 262 -5.40 -3.93 2.41
N TYR A 263 -5.62 -3.73 3.70
CA TYR A 263 -6.96 -3.59 4.24
C TYR A 263 -6.96 -2.57 5.35
N LYS A 264 -8.05 -1.83 5.47
CA LYS A 264 -8.16 -0.76 6.42
C LYS A 264 -9.62 -0.43 6.66
N GLY A 265 -9.96 -0.03 7.87
CA GLY A 265 -11.31 0.41 8.15
C GLY A 265 -11.44 1.30 9.38
N ILE A 266 -12.59 1.94 9.42
CA ILE A 266 -13.14 2.65 10.56
C ILE A 266 -14.31 1.83 11.04
N LEU A 267 -14.36 1.55 12.33
CA LEU A 267 -15.37 0.74 12.98
C LEU A 267 -16.25 1.63 13.86
N TYR A 268 -17.56 1.50 13.67
CA TYR A 268 -18.55 1.90 14.65
C TYR A 268 -18.75 0.73 15.62
N VAL A 269 -18.21 0.87 16.83
CA VAL A 269 -18.24 -0.17 17.86
C VAL A 269 -19.20 0.25 18.98
N ALA A 270 -19.92 -0.72 19.54
CA ALA A 270 -20.81 -0.47 20.67
C ALA A 270 -20.04 0.12 21.86
N ASP A 271 -20.66 1.06 22.57
CA ASP A 271 -20.15 1.69 23.79
C ASP A 271 -18.80 2.43 23.66
N LEU A 272 -18.26 2.60 22.46
CA LEU A 272 -17.09 3.45 22.19
C LEU A 272 -17.52 4.84 21.68
N PRO A 273 -17.10 5.94 22.35
CA PRO A 273 -17.44 7.30 21.94
C PRO A 273 -16.59 7.79 20.75
N CYS A 274 -15.60 7.02 20.32
CA CYS A 274 -14.71 7.32 19.23
C CYS A 274 -14.72 6.24 18.15
N ARG A 275 -14.09 6.56 17.02
CA ARG A 275 -13.83 5.61 15.94
C ARG A 275 -12.81 4.58 16.42
N ALA A 276 -13.06 3.29 16.23
CA ALA A 276 -11.97 2.31 16.26
C ALA A 276 -11.41 2.17 14.84
N VAL A 277 -10.10 2.06 14.73
CA VAL A 277 -9.39 2.08 13.45
C VAL A 277 -8.55 0.83 13.38
N PHE A 278 -8.56 0.17 12.23
CA PHE A 278 -7.63 -0.91 11.96
C PHE A 278 -7.03 -0.76 10.57
N GLN A 279 -5.81 -1.26 10.41
CA GLN A 279 -5.14 -1.35 9.13
C GLN A 279 -4.20 -2.54 9.10
N GLY A 280 -3.98 -3.08 7.91
CA GLY A 280 -3.00 -4.12 7.73
C GLY A 280 -2.39 -4.20 6.34
N VAL A 281 -1.24 -4.83 6.32
CA VAL A 281 -0.42 -5.14 5.15
C VAL A 281 -0.12 -6.63 5.22
N HIS A 282 -0.72 -7.42 4.31
CA HIS A 282 -0.66 -8.88 4.38
C HIS A 282 -1.05 -9.42 5.77
N MET A 283 -0.20 -10.24 6.39
CA MET A 283 -0.42 -10.87 7.70
C MET A 283 -0.31 -9.89 8.88
N LEU A 284 0.15 -8.66 8.66
CA LEU A 284 0.39 -7.69 9.73
C LEU A 284 -0.81 -6.78 9.85
N MET A 285 -1.47 -6.81 11.02
CA MET A 285 -2.60 -5.96 11.35
C MET A 285 -2.31 -5.19 12.64
N GLY A 286 -2.78 -3.96 12.69
CA GLY A 286 -2.78 -3.14 13.92
C GLY A 286 -4.08 -2.37 14.04
N SER A 287 -4.47 -2.07 15.28
CA SER A 287 -5.63 -1.26 15.61
C SER A 287 -5.27 -0.13 16.57
N GLU A 288 -5.99 0.98 16.46
CA GLU A 288 -5.87 2.14 17.34
C GLU A 288 -7.22 2.83 17.53
N LEU A 289 -7.35 3.59 18.61
CA LEU A 289 -8.50 4.47 18.80
C LEU A 289 -8.29 5.75 17.99
N GLY A 290 -9.23 6.03 17.09
CA GLY A 290 -9.26 7.24 16.28
C GLY A 290 -9.96 8.40 16.96
N ALA A 291 -10.24 9.44 16.18
CA ALA A 291 -10.91 10.63 16.67
C ALA A 291 -12.35 10.35 17.15
N PRO A 292 -12.86 11.09 18.16
CA PRO A 292 -14.25 11.06 18.56
C PRO A 292 -15.22 11.25 17.39
N TRP A 293 -16.38 10.62 17.47
CA TRP A 293 -17.48 10.91 16.54
C TRP A 293 -17.91 12.37 16.70
N ARG A 294 -18.15 13.08 15.59
CA ARG A 294 -18.64 14.47 15.64
C ARG A 294 -20.12 14.49 16.00
N ASP A 295 -20.58 15.59 16.59
CA ASP A 295 -21.99 15.79 16.86
C ASP A 295 -22.80 15.78 15.55
N GLY A 296 -23.86 14.96 15.52
CA GLY A 296 -24.71 14.79 14.34
C GLY A 296 -24.13 13.93 13.22
N GLU A 297 -22.92 13.37 13.39
CA GLU A 297 -22.33 12.45 12.40
C GLU A 297 -23.06 11.10 12.40
N THR A 298 -23.44 10.63 11.21
CA THR A 298 -23.93 9.26 11.02
C THR A 298 -22.79 8.28 11.26
N ARG A 299 -22.89 7.52 12.35
CA ARG A 299 -21.90 6.49 12.69
C ARG A 299 -22.10 5.27 11.81
N ALA A 300 -21.03 4.84 11.17
CA ALA A 300 -21.03 3.63 10.36
C ALA A 300 -19.61 3.04 10.32
N SER A 301 -19.55 1.72 10.22
CA SER A 301 -18.32 1.02 9.90
C SER A 301 -18.10 1.03 8.39
N LYS A 302 -16.88 1.35 7.97
CA LYS A 302 -16.42 1.26 6.58
C LYS A 302 -15.08 0.56 6.55
N MET A 303 -14.98 -0.51 5.76
CA MET A 303 -13.74 -1.27 5.60
C MET A 303 -13.47 -1.46 4.12
N ILE A 304 -12.23 -1.28 3.68
CA ILE A 304 -11.77 -1.67 2.35
C ILE A 304 -10.82 -2.85 2.48
N PHE A 305 -11.05 -3.86 1.65
CA PHE A 305 -10.17 -5.01 1.49
C PHE A 305 -9.63 -5.01 0.07
N ILE A 306 -8.32 -5.13 -0.06
CA ILE A 306 -7.60 -5.26 -1.32
C ILE A 306 -6.79 -6.54 -1.24
N GLY A 307 -6.99 -7.44 -2.19
CA GLY A 307 -6.25 -8.69 -2.21
C GLY A 307 -6.57 -9.56 -3.40
N ARG A 308 -5.87 -10.69 -3.47
CA ARG A 308 -5.96 -11.64 -4.56
C ARG A 308 -7.02 -12.70 -4.28
N ASP A 309 -7.99 -12.83 -5.19
CA ASP A 309 -9.03 -13.87 -5.15
C ASP A 309 -9.73 -13.99 -3.78
N LEU A 310 -9.94 -12.85 -3.10
CA LEU A 310 -10.51 -12.83 -1.76
C LEU A 310 -11.97 -13.31 -1.76
N PRO A 311 -12.39 -14.15 -0.78
CA PRO A 311 -13.76 -14.64 -0.70
C PRO A 311 -14.71 -13.58 -0.14
N ARG A 312 -15.06 -12.58 -0.97
CA ARG A 312 -15.89 -11.41 -0.59
C ARG A 312 -17.16 -11.78 0.17
N ASP A 313 -17.90 -12.79 -0.28
CA ASP A 313 -19.16 -13.19 0.34
C ASP A 313 -18.97 -13.83 1.72
N MET A 314 -17.85 -14.52 1.92
CA MET A 314 -17.47 -15.05 3.23
C MET A 314 -17.11 -13.90 4.16
N LEU A 315 -16.26 -12.98 3.69
CA LEU A 315 -15.81 -11.82 4.46
C LEU A 315 -16.98 -10.92 4.89
N THR A 316 -17.89 -10.63 3.96
CA THR A 316 -19.09 -9.82 4.22
C THR A 316 -19.99 -10.49 5.26
N ARG A 317 -20.34 -11.77 5.06
CA ARG A 317 -21.21 -12.51 6.00
C ARG A 317 -20.59 -12.68 7.38
N GLY A 318 -19.28 -12.85 7.47
CA GLY A 318 -18.56 -12.91 8.74
C GLY A 318 -18.64 -11.60 9.50
N LEU A 319 -18.43 -10.48 8.82
CA LEU A 319 -18.56 -9.14 9.43
C LEU A 319 -20.01 -8.80 9.80
N ASP A 320 -21.00 -9.22 9.01
CA ASP A 320 -22.42 -9.01 9.32
C ASP A 320 -22.83 -9.69 10.64
N ARG A 321 -22.21 -10.84 10.98
CA ARG A 321 -22.44 -11.53 12.26
C ARG A 321 -21.76 -10.86 13.44
N CYS A 322 -20.86 -9.92 13.20
CA CYS A 322 -20.21 -9.16 14.28
C CYS A 322 -21.04 -7.96 14.75
N VAL A 323 -22.22 -7.72 14.16
CA VAL A 323 -23.16 -6.69 14.64
C VAL A 323 -23.56 -6.97 16.08
N SER A 324 -23.51 -5.94 16.93
CA SER A 324 -23.83 -6.06 18.36
C SER A 324 -25.22 -6.67 18.56
N GLY A 325 -25.31 -7.75 19.34
CA GLY A 325 -26.56 -8.48 19.59
C GLY A 325 -26.87 -9.60 18.59
N ALA A 326 -26.03 -9.85 17.59
CA ALA A 326 -26.10 -11.03 16.73
C ALA A 326 -25.48 -12.28 17.40
N ALA A 327 -25.86 -13.48 16.94
CA ALA A 327 -25.29 -14.74 17.43
C ALA A 327 -23.84 -14.95 16.93
N SER A 328 -22.96 -15.46 17.81
CA SER A 328 -21.50 -15.52 17.62
C SER A 328 -21.04 -16.17 16.28
N PRO A 329 -20.01 -15.62 15.59
CA PRO A 329 -19.45 -16.13 14.33
C PRO A 329 -18.76 -17.50 14.42
N ALA A 330 -18.38 -17.96 15.62
CA ALA A 330 -17.51 -19.13 15.81
C ALA A 330 -18.09 -20.47 15.32
N SER A 331 -19.40 -20.57 15.09
CA SER A 331 -20.06 -21.81 14.64
C SER A 331 -19.93 -22.09 13.14
N MET A 332 -19.59 -21.09 12.31
CA MET A 332 -19.65 -21.25 10.84
C MET A 332 -18.35 -21.72 10.18
N MET A 333 -17.18 -21.51 10.79
CA MET A 333 -15.92 -22.02 10.22
C MET A 333 -15.92 -23.55 10.10
N ALA A 334 -16.60 -24.24 11.01
CA ALA A 334 -16.79 -25.69 10.92
C ALA A 334 -17.69 -26.11 9.75
N GLU A 335 -18.69 -25.30 9.40
CA GLU A 335 -19.63 -25.59 8.30
C GLU A 335 -19.06 -25.25 6.92
N VAL A 336 -18.27 -24.17 6.82
CA VAL A 336 -17.59 -23.81 5.56
C VAL A 336 -16.47 -24.80 5.23
N MET A 337 -15.69 -25.24 6.23
CA MET A 337 -14.68 -26.29 6.07
C MET A 337 -15.27 -27.64 5.65
N ALA A 338 -16.52 -27.93 6.02
CA ALA A 338 -17.22 -29.15 5.60
C ALA A 338 -17.78 -29.09 4.17
N GLY A 339 -17.93 -27.88 3.60
CA GLY A 339 -18.50 -27.65 2.27
C GLY A 339 -17.48 -27.65 1.12
N GLU A 340 -16.19 -27.44 1.39
CA GLU A 340 -15.12 -27.46 0.38
C GLU A 340 -14.40 -28.82 0.25
N ALA A 341 -14.77 -29.80 1.08
CA ALA A 341 -14.26 -31.17 1.04
C ALA A 341 -15.17 -32.17 0.30
N ALA A 342 -16.20 -31.68 -0.42
CA ALA A 342 -17.19 -32.49 -1.13
C ALA A 342 -17.08 -32.38 -2.66
#